data_AF-A0A432JKZ6-F1
#
_entry.id   AF-A0A432JKZ6-F1
#
_cell.length_a   1.000
_cell.length_b   1.000
_cell.length_c   1.000
_cell.angle_alpha   90.00
_cell.angle_beta   90.00
_cell.angle_gamma   90.00
#
_symmetry.space_group_name_H-M   'P 1'
#
loop_
_entity.id
_entity.type
_entity.pdbx_description
1 polymer ?
#
loop_
_entity_poly.entity_id
_entity_poly.type
_entity_poly.pdbx_seq_one_letter_code
_entity_poly.pdbx_strand_id
1 'polypeptide(L)' 'MGQNALIIGTCDTKAEELCYLRDPAKDRRVDALIVDVGTGGDAAPEADIPPVV' A
#
# COMPACT_ATOMS: atom_id res chain seq x y z
N MET A 1 -7.74 18.16 -11.45
CA MET A 1 -7.70 16.67 -11.51
C MET A 1 -6.74 16.22 -10.44
N GLY A 2 -7.17 15.36 -9.51
CA GLY A 2 -6.27 14.75 -8.52
C GLY A 2 -5.34 13.75 -9.20
N GLN A 3 -4.15 13.53 -8.63
CA GLN A 3 -3.23 12.47 -9.06
C GLN A 3 -3.50 11.23 -8.23
N ASN A 4 -3.59 10.08 -8.89
CA ASN A 4 -3.76 8.79 -8.22
C ASN A 4 -2.47 7.98 -8.36
N ALA A 5 -2.07 7.27 -7.31
CA ALA A 5 -0.90 6.40 -7.30
C ALA A 5 -1.19 5.05 -6.65
N LEU A 6 -0.37 4.06 -6.99
CA LEU A 6 -0.36 2.76 -6.33
C LEU A 6 0.98 2.58 -5.63
N ILE A 7 0.93 2.21 -4.35
CA ILE A 7 2.10 1.82 -3.56
C ILE A 7 2.08 0.30 -3.51
N ILE A 8 2.96 -0.34 -4.29
CA ILE A 8 2.98 -1.79 -4.49
C ILE A 8 4.12 -2.39 -3.68
N GLY A 9 3.82 -3.37 -2.82
CA GLY A 9 4.81 -4.05 -2.01
C GLY A 9 4.25 -5.25 -1.27
N THR A 10 5.10 -5.91 -0.50
CA THR A 10 4.75 -7.12 0.26
C THR A 10 4.42 -6.71 1.70
N CYS A 11 3.14 -6.67 2.07
CA CYS A 11 2.75 -6.19 3.40
C CYS A 11 3.09 -7.19 4.51
N ASP A 12 3.24 -8.48 4.18
CA ASP A 12 3.70 -9.54 5.09
C ASP A 12 5.03 -9.21 5.81
N THR A 13 5.86 -8.36 5.21
CA THR A 13 7.16 -7.95 5.75
C THR A 13 7.39 -6.44 5.76
N LYS A 14 6.54 -5.64 5.11
CA LYS A 14 6.77 -4.19 4.87
C LYS A 14 5.54 -3.29 5.06
N ALA A 15 4.54 -3.74 5.81
CA ALA A 15 3.31 -2.95 6.01
C ALA A 15 3.59 -1.54 6.56
N GLU A 16 4.50 -1.41 7.54
CA GLU A 16 4.86 -0.13 8.15
C GLU A 16 5.57 0.79 7.15
N GLU A 17 6.51 0.27 6.35
CA GLU A 17 7.24 1.04 5.34
C GLU A 17 6.31 1.51 4.21
N LEU A 18 5.35 0.68 3.79
CA LEU A 18 4.36 1.06 2.77
C LEU A 18 3.39 2.11 3.29
N CYS A 19 2.99 2.03 4.56
CA CYS A 19 2.24 3.10 5.22
C CYS A 19 3.04 4.39 5.30
N TYR A 20 4.32 4.31 5.67
CA TYR A 20 5.22 5.47 5.69
C TYR A 20 5.32 6.15 4.33
N LEU A 21 5.34 5.39 3.22
CA LEU A 21 5.34 5.97 1.86
C LEU A 21 4.02 6.65 1.48
N ARG A 22 2.90 6.26 2.09
CA ARG A 22 1.59 6.85 1.83
C ARG A 22 1.46 8.26 2.41
N ASP A 23 2.14 8.57 3.51
CA ASP A 23 2.04 9.87 4.16
C ASP A 23 2.58 11.02 3.28
N PRO A 24 3.79 10.93 2.68
CA PRO A 24 4.28 11.93 1.73
C PRO A 24 3.46 12.03 0.44
N ALA A 25 2.69 11.00 0.07
CA ALA A 25 1.77 11.04 -1.07
C ALA A 25 0.54 11.90 -0.72
N LYS A 26 -0.05 11.67 0.46
CA LYS A 26 -1.16 12.50 1.00
C LYS A 26 -0.77 13.97 1.12
N ASP A 27 0.43 14.27 1.63
CA ASP A 27 0.93 15.65 1.74
C ASP A 27 1.03 16.37 0.38
N ARG A 28 1.28 15.61 -0.69
CA ARG A 28 1.33 16.10 -2.07
C ARG A 28 -0.02 16.09 -2.77
N ARG A 29 -1.11 15.80 -2.04
CA ARG A 29 -2.48 15.64 -2.58
C ARG A 29 -2.56 14.57 -3.67
N VAL A 30 -1.75 13.53 -3.53
CA VAL A 30 -1.83 12.30 -4.33
C VAL A 30 -2.65 11.30 -3.55
N ASP A 31 -3.74 10.82 -4.16
CA ASP A 31 -4.53 9.73 -3.59
C ASP A 31 -3.81 8.41 -3.88
N ALA A 32 -3.39 7.71 -2.83
CA ALA A 32 -2.52 6.55 -2.94
C ALA A 32 -3.14 5.34 -2.24
N LEU A 33 -3.29 4.25 -2.99
CA LEU A 33 -3.75 2.95 -2.50
C LEU A 33 -2.55 2.01 -2.31
N ILE A 34 -2.54 1.26 -1.21
CA ILE A 34 -1.56 0.21 -0.96
C ILE A 34 -2.05 -1.09 -1.59
N VAL A 35 -1.21 -1.67 -2.45
CA VAL A 35 -1.45 -2.97 -3.11
C VAL A 35 -0.49 -3.99 -2.53
N ASP A 36 -1.04 -4.97 -1.83
CA ASP A 36 -0.27 -6.06 -1.28
C ASP A 36 -0.05 -7.15 -2.34
N VAL A 37 1.21 -7.52 -2.53
CA VAL A 37 1.66 -8.62 -3.39
C VAL A 37 2.46 -9.66 -2.60
N GLY A 38 2.34 -9.66 -1.27
CA GLY A 38 2.91 -10.65 -0.39
C GLY A 38 2.40 -12.06 -0.70
N THR A 39 3.26 -13.06 -0.48
CA THR A 39 2.93 -14.47 -0.71
C THR A 39 2.90 -15.29 0.58
N GLY A 40 3.03 -14.63 1.74
CA GLY A 40 3.07 -15.26 3.07
C GLY A 40 1.75 -15.83 3.58
N GLY A 41 0.63 -15.57 2.89
CA GLY A 41 -0.67 -16.20 3.15
C GLY A 41 -1.65 -15.37 3.99
N ASP A 42 -1.19 -14.33 4.69
CA ASP A 42 -2.06 -13.47 5.48
C ASP A 42 -2.21 -12.09 4.82
N ALA A 43 -3.46 -11.67 4.59
CA ALA A 43 -3.75 -10.32 4.12
C ALA A 43 -3.47 -9.31 5.23
N ALA A 44 -2.61 -8.33 4.95
CA ALA A 44 -2.33 -7.27 5.90
C ALA A 44 -3.51 -6.27 5.95
N PRO A 45 -3.97 -5.85 7.15
CA PRO A 45 -5.08 -4.90 7.29
C PRO A 45 -4.77 -3.51 6.72
N GLU A 46 -3.49 -3.18 6.51
CA GLU A 46 -3.04 -1.93 5.92
C GLU A 46 -3.23 -1.87 4.39
N ALA A 47 -3.44 -3.02 3.74
CA ALA A 47 -3.61 -3.11 2.29
C ALA A 47 -5.02 -2.67 1.87
N ASP A 48 -5.09 -1.73 0.93
CA ASP A 48 -6.35 -1.34 0.29
C ASP A 48 -6.78 -2.38 -0.76
N ILE A 49 -5.79 -3.04 -1.38
CA ILE A 49 -5.98 -4.16 -2.30
C ILE A 49 -5.20 -5.37 -1.76
N PRO A 50 -5.87 -6.44 -1.32
CA PRO A 50 -5.23 -7.62 -0.75
C PRO A 50 -4.56 -8.48 -1.83
N PRO A 51 -3.61 -9.36 -1.44
CA PRO A 51 -2.95 -10.24 -2.39
C PRO A 51 -3.89 -11.39 -2.80
N VAL A 52 -3.67 -11.94 -4.00
CA VAL A 52 -4.40 -13.12 -4.51
C VAL A 52 -3.56 -14.36 -4.23
N VAL A 53 -3.55 -14.81 -2.97
CA VAL A 53 -2.85 -16.03 -2.51
C VAL A 53 -3.82 -17.04 -1.97
#